data_AF-A0A5C6NM09-F1
#
_entry.id   AF-A0A5C6NM09-F1
#
_cell.length_a   1.000
_cell.length_b   1.000
_cell.length_c   1.000
_cell.angle_alpha   90.00
_cell.angle_beta   90.00
_cell.angle_gamma   90.00
#
_symmetry.space_group_name_H-M   'P 1'
#
loop_
_entity.id
_entity.type
_entity.pdbx_description
1 polymer ?
#
loop_
_entity_poly.entity_id
_entity_poly.type
_entity_poly.pdbx_seq_one_letter_code
_entity_poly.pdbx_strand_id
1 'polypeptide(L)'
;MSVLKQASATKATCQNTANSLLAIDSFRFLGTTITRDLKWEPTISSLIKKAQQRMFFLRQLRKLKLPPRMLAQFYTAIIESILTSSITVWFAGAIVRDKLRLQRVVRAAEKVIGCRLPSIQDLYISRTRRCAGRRLRSIRTKTSRYMNSFFPSAIRLLNTK
;
A
#
# COMPACT_ATOMS: atom_id res chain seq x y z
N MET A 1 -26.52 -36.75 -0.25
CA MET A 1 -25.28 -36.02 0.13
C MET A 1 -24.39 -35.99 -1.10
N SER A 2 -23.78 -34.83 -1.40
CA SER A 2 -23.04 -34.51 -2.64
C SER A 2 -23.99 -34.20 -3.81
N VAL A 3 -23.92 -33.13 -4.61
CA VAL A 3 -22.97 -32.03 -4.86
C VAL A 3 -23.83 -30.88 -5.43
N LEU A 4 -23.53 -29.61 -5.14
CA LEU A 4 -23.34 -28.55 -6.15
C LEU A 4 -23.17 -27.16 -5.51
N LYS A 5 -21.92 -26.75 -5.60
CA LYS A 5 -21.38 -25.40 -5.48
C LYS A 5 -22.09 -24.48 -6.48
N GLN A 6 -22.73 -23.41 -6.02
CA GLN A 6 -23.06 -22.28 -6.87
C GLN A 6 -22.29 -21.05 -6.42
N ALA A 7 -21.47 -20.56 -7.36
CA ALA A 7 -20.76 -19.32 -7.30
C ALA A 7 -21.74 -18.16 -7.52
N SER A 8 -21.83 -17.24 -6.57
CA SER A 8 -22.54 -15.99 -6.76
C SER A 8 -21.57 -14.91 -7.24
N ALA A 9 -21.54 -14.74 -8.55
CA ALA A 9 -21.05 -13.53 -9.21
C ALA A 9 -21.90 -12.34 -8.75
N THR A 10 -21.29 -11.35 -8.10
CA THR A 10 -21.96 -10.09 -7.78
C THR A 10 -21.94 -9.21 -9.03
N LYS A 11 -23.06 -9.25 -9.75
CA LYS A 11 -23.43 -8.37 -10.87
C LYS A 11 -23.40 -6.91 -10.41
N ALA A 12 -22.66 -6.08 -11.14
CA ALA A 12 -22.88 -4.65 -11.16
C ALA A 12 -24.10 -4.40 -12.05
N THR A 13 -25.26 -4.17 -11.43
CA THR A 13 -26.46 -3.75 -12.15
C THR A 13 -26.52 -2.23 -12.14
N CYS A 14 -26.23 -1.61 -13.29
CA CYS A 14 -26.61 -0.22 -13.54
C CYS A 14 -28.05 -0.23 -14.07
N GLN A 15 -29.01 0.18 -13.24
CA GLN A 15 -30.35 0.56 -13.72
C GLN A 15 -30.42 2.08 -13.79
N ASN A 16 -30.62 2.59 -15.01
CA ASN A 16 -30.92 3.99 -15.29
C ASN A 16 -32.37 4.29 -14.91
N THR A 17 -32.56 5.16 -13.93
CA THR A 17 -33.77 5.98 -13.80
C THR A 17 -33.37 7.35 -13.27
N ALA A 18 -33.84 8.39 -13.96
CA ALA A 18 -33.59 9.78 -13.66
C ALA A 18 -34.19 10.15 -12.29
N ASN A 19 -33.34 10.53 -11.33
CA ASN A 19 -33.60 11.39 -10.18
C ASN A 19 -32.23 11.75 -9.57
N SER A 20 -31.94 13.07 -9.49
CA SER A 20 -30.82 13.71 -8.77
C SER A 20 -29.64 12.80 -8.38
N LEU A 21 -28.59 12.81 -9.22
CA LEU A 21 -27.23 12.28 -8.98
C LEU A 21 -27.01 11.77 -7.54
N LEU A 22 -27.37 10.51 -7.29
CA LEU A 22 -27.14 9.84 -6.02
C LEU A 22 -25.64 9.78 -5.81
N ALA A 23 -25.11 10.78 -5.14
CA ALA A 23 -23.70 10.85 -4.87
C ALA A 23 -23.32 9.59 -4.06
N ILE A 24 -22.46 8.78 -4.66
CA ILE A 24 -22.04 7.50 -4.09
C ILE A 24 -21.20 7.81 -2.85
N ASP A 25 -21.70 7.43 -1.67
CA ASP A 25 -21.03 7.74 -0.41
C ASP A 25 -19.68 7.05 -0.24
N SER A 26 -19.51 5.87 -0.86
CA SER A 26 -18.23 5.18 -0.92
C SER A 26 -18.13 4.24 -2.12
N PHE A 27 -16.96 4.23 -2.75
CA PHE A 27 -16.64 3.37 -3.89
C PHE A 27 -15.35 2.59 -3.63
N ARG A 28 -15.32 1.31 -4.03
CA ARG A 28 -14.13 0.47 -3.89
C ARG A 28 -13.39 0.37 -5.22
N PHE A 29 -12.20 0.97 -5.28
CA PHE A 29 -11.32 0.90 -6.43
C PHE A 29 -10.00 0.20 -6.06
N LEU A 30 -9.60 -0.83 -6.81
CA LEU A 30 -8.34 -1.57 -6.60
C LEU A 30 -8.11 -2.04 -5.15
N GLY A 31 -9.18 -2.31 -4.41
CA GLY A 31 -9.11 -2.71 -3.00
C GLY A 31 -8.99 -1.57 -1.99
N THR A 32 -8.94 -0.31 -2.43
CA THR A 32 -9.07 0.89 -1.60
C THR A 32 -10.51 1.42 -1.64
N THR A 33 -11.05 1.76 -0.48
CA THR A 33 -12.39 2.36 -0.37
C THR A 33 -12.23 3.88 -0.31
N ILE A 34 -12.72 4.54 -1.34
CA ILE A 34 -12.75 6.00 -1.47
C ILE A 34 -14.12 6.45 -0.98
N THR A 35 -14.16 7.23 0.09
CA THR A 35 -15.39 7.81 0.65
C THR A 35 -15.56 9.24 0.16
N ARG A 36 -16.81 9.75 0.17
CA ARG A 36 -17.11 11.14 -0.21
C ARG A 36 -16.33 12.16 0.64
N ASP A 37 -16.18 11.88 1.94
CA ASP A 37 -15.40 12.69 2.88
C ASP A 37 -13.88 12.48 2.78
N LEU A 38 -13.39 11.65 1.84
CA LEU A 38 -11.99 11.23 1.73
C LEU A 38 -11.42 10.67 3.05
N LYS A 39 -12.30 10.11 3.89
CA LYS A 39 -11.91 9.40 5.11
C LYS A 39 -11.28 8.08 4.72
N TRP A 40 -10.00 7.92 5.06
CA TRP A 40 -9.21 6.73 4.78
C TRP A 40 -9.34 5.64 5.85
N GLU A 41 -10.08 5.90 6.93
CA GLU A 41 -10.28 4.95 8.03
C GLU A 41 -10.83 3.58 7.57
N PRO A 42 -11.84 3.47 6.66
CA PRO A 42 -12.34 2.18 6.21
C PRO A 42 -11.28 1.40 5.44
N THR A 43 -10.50 2.10 4.60
CA THR A 43 -9.37 1.52 3.88
C THR A 43 -8.31 1.01 4.86
N ILE A 44 -7.88 1.84 5.81
CA ILE A 44 -6.86 1.50 6.81
C ILE A 44 -7.32 0.33 7.68
N SER A 45 -8.58 0.33 8.12
CA SER A 45 -9.15 -0.76 8.91
C SER A 45 -9.15 -2.08 8.15
N SER A 46 -9.47 -2.06 6.85
CA SER A 46 -9.41 -3.25 6.01
C SER A 46 -7.97 -3.78 5.82
N LEU A 47 -6.99 -2.87 5.69
CA LEU A 47 -5.57 -3.21 5.58
C LEU A 47 -5.03 -3.83 6.87
N ILE A 48 -5.37 -3.24 8.02
CA ILE A 48 -4.97 -3.76 9.32
C ILE A 48 -5.51 -5.18 9.54
N LYS A 49 -6.79 -5.44 9.22
CA LYS A 49 -7.38 -6.77 9.33
C LYS A 49 -6.61 -7.79 8.49
N LYS A 50 -6.30 -7.47 7.22
CA LYS A 50 -5.50 -8.33 6.34
C LYS A 50 -4.08 -8.56 6.89
N ALA A 51 -3.42 -7.50 7.36
CA ALA A 51 -2.08 -7.61 7.94
C ALA A 51 -2.07 -8.46 9.21
N GLN A 52 -3.08 -8.34 10.07
CA GLN A 52 -3.23 -9.15 11.28
C GLN A 52 -3.44 -10.63 10.97
N GLN A 53 -4.22 -10.97 9.95
CA GLN A 53 -4.34 -12.36 9.48
C GLN A 53 -2.98 -12.93 9.08
N ARG A 54 -2.14 -12.14 8.40
CA ARG A 54 -0.78 -12.56 8.04
C ARG A 54 0.18 -12.61 9.23
N MET A 55 -0.04 -11.78 10.24
CA MET A 55 0.71 -11.80 11.50
C MET A 55 0.56 -13.12 12.24
N PHE A 56 -0.60 -13.78 12.14
CA PHE A 56 -0.80 -15.11 12.71
C PHE A 56 0.25 -16.10 12.18
N PHE A 57 0.46 -16.12 10.86
CA PHE A 57 1.49 -16.98 10.25
C PHE A 57 2.89 -16.61 10.72
N LEU A 58 3.21 -15.31 10.83
CA LEU A 58 4.52 -14.88 11.35
C LEU A 58 4.76 -15.41 12.78
N ARG A 59 3.73 -15.42 13.63
CA ARG A 59 3.82 -16.00 14.99
C ARG A 59 4.03 -17.51 14.95
N GLN A 60 3.36 -18.23 14.05
CA GLN A 60 3.57 -19.68 13.89
C GLN A 60 4.99 -19.98 13.41
N LEU A 61 5.49 -19.23 12.43
CA LEU A 61 6.87 -19.36 11.94
C LEU A 61 7.91 -19.11 13.04
N ARG A 62 7.63 -18.21 13.98
CA ARG A 62 8.50 -18.01 15.14
C ARG A 62 8.51 -19.22 16.07
N LYS A 63 7.39 -19.92 16.26
CA LYS A 63 7.34 -21.15 17.06
C LYS A 63 8.20 -22.26 16.46
N LEU A 64 8.33 -22.29 15.13
CA LEU A 64 9.21 -23.20 14.40
C LEU A 64 10.70 -22.82 14.51
N LYS A 65 11.07 -21.85 15.38
CA LYS A 65 12.44 -21.40 15.66
C LYS A 65 13.24 -20.96 14.42
N LEU A 66 12.56 -20.40 13.41
CA LEU A 66 13.22 -19.85 12.24
C LEU A 66 14.12 -18.65 12.60
N PRO A 67 15.25 -18.46 11.87
CA PRO A 67 16.16 -17.36 12.14
C PRO A 67 15.48 -16.00 11.88
N PRO A 68 15.78 -14.95 12.67
CA PRO A 68 15.16 -13.63 12.55
C PRO A 68 15.25 -13.03 11.14
N ARG A 69 16.34 -13.31 10.42
CA ARG A 69 16.55 -12.83 9.04
C ARG A 69 15.48 -13.34 8.07
N MET A 70 15.10 -14.63 8.17
CA MET A 70 14.05 -15.19 7.32
C MET A 70 12.66 -14.64 7.69
N LEU A 71 12.41 -14.47 8.99
CA LEU A 71 11.17 -13.84 9.48
C LEU A 71 11.04 -12.39 9.00
N ALA A 72 12.15 -11.63 8.97
CA ALA A 72 12.18 -10.28 8.43
C ALA A 72 11.87 -10.26 6.92
N GLN A 73 12.44 -11.19 6.14
CA GLN A 73 12.12 -11.32 4.72
C GLN A 73 10.63 -11.62 4.50
N PHE A 74 10.07 -12.55 5.27
CA PHE A 74 8.64 -12.87 5.22
C PHE A 74 7.76 -11.65 5.55
N TYR A 75 8.13 -10.87 6.58
CA TYR A 75 7.46 -9.61 6.91
C TYR A 75 7.48 -8.62 5.73
N THR A 76 8.66 -8.38 5.14
CA THR A 76 8.80 -7.45 4.01
C THR A 76 8.03 -7.91 2.77
N ALA A 77 7.95 -9.22 2.54
CA ALA A 77 7.27 -9.77 1.37
C ALA A 77 5.74 -9.72 1.49
N ILE A 78 5.19 -10.01 2.68
CA ILE A 78 3.74 -10.23 2.84
C ILE A 78 3.07 -9.12 3.65
N ILE A 79 3.61 -8.76 4.82
CA ILE A 79 2.94 -7.81 5.71
C ILE A 79 3.20 -6.38 5.21
N GLU A 80 4.46 -6.06 4.91
CA GLU A 80 4.82 -4.74 4.36
C GLU A 80 4.13 -4.51 3.00
N SER A 81 4.01 -5.51 2.14
CA SER A 81 3.33 -5.36 0.83
C SER A 81 1.85 -5.02 0.99
N ILE A 82 1.15 -5.59 1.98
CA ILE A 82 -0.22 -5.22 2.32
C ILE A 82 -0.27 -3.80 2.86
N LEU A 83 0.57 -3.46 3.85
CA LEU A 83 0.57 -2.13 4.47
C LEU A 83 0.95 -1.02 3.49
N THR A 84 1.82 -1.32 2.52
CA THR A 84 2.26 -0.36 1.50
C THR A 84 1.38 -0.36 0.25
N SER A 85 0.32 -1.16 0.20
CA SER A 85 -0.62 -1.15 -0.93
C SER A 85 -1.33 0.19 -1.03
N SER A 86 -1.20 0.83 -2.19
CA SER A 86 -1.76 2.16 -2.48
C SER A 86 -1.37 3.25 -1.48
N ILE A 87 -0.29 3.08 -0.72
CA ILE A 87 0.10 3.98 0.39
C ILE A 87 0.30 5.43 -0.05
N THR A 88 0.71 5.65 -1.30
CA THR A 88 0.87 7.00 -1.88
C THR A 88 -0.44 7.77 -2.01
N VAL A 89 -1.57 7.07 -2.10
CA VAL A 89 -2.90 7.68 -2.29
C VAL A 89 -3.48 8.14 -0.96
N TRP A 90 -3.41 7.30 0.07
CA TRP A 90 -4.15 7.51 1.31
C TRP A 90 -3.30 7.99 2.50
N PHE A 91 -1.98 7.74 2.50
CA PHE A 91 -1.15 8.02 3.69
C PHE A 91 -0.98 9.51 3.99
N ALA A 92 -0.92 10.34 2.96
CA ALA A 92 -0.84 11.79 3.11
C ALA A 92 -2.09 12.36 3.80
N GLY A 93 -3.28 11.90 3.40
CA GLY A 93 -4.57 12.31 3.97
C GLY A 93 -4.98 11.58 5.26
N ALA A 94 -4.17 10.65 5.78
CA ALA A 94 -4.52 9.89 6.97
C ALA A 94 -4.28 10.68 8.27
N ILE A 95 -5.23 10.56 9.21
CA ILE A 95 -5.17 11.19 10.54
C ILE A 95 -4.08 10.51 11.39
N VAL A 96 -3.50 11.25 12.34
CA VAL A 96 -2.46 10.76 13.27
C VAL A 96 -2.89 9.47 13.98
N ARG A 97 -4.15 9.40 14.44
CA ARG A 97 -4.73 8.20 15.09
C ARG A 97 -4.57 6.95 14.22
N ASP A 98 -4.86 7.06 12.93
CA ASP A 98 -4.77 5.92 12.01
C ASP A 98 -3.33 5.54 11.68
N LYS A 99 -2.45 6.54 11.54
CA LYS A 99 -0.99 6.31 11.40
C LYS A 99 -0.45 5.53 12.60
N LEU A 100 -0.90 5.86 13.82
CA LEU A 100 -0.54 5.13 15.04
C LEU A 100 -1.11 3.70 15.08
N ARG A 101 -2.34 3.48 14.58
CA ARG A 101 -2.91 2.13 14.45
C ARG A 101 -2.09 1.25 13.51
N LEU A 102 -1.64 1.79 12.38
CA LEU A 102 -0.75 1.09 11.45
C LEU A 102 0.62 0.81 12.08
N GLN A 103 1.21 1.81 12.76
CA GLN A 103 2.49 1.64 13.43
C GLN A 103 2.44 0.54 14.50
N ARG A 104 1.32 0.36 15.20
CA ARG A 104 1.15 -0.75 16.16
C ARG A 104 1.29 -2.13 15.53
N VAL A 105 0.86 -2.31 14.28
CA VAL A 105 1.05 -3.58 13.56
C VAL A 105 2.54 -3.83 13.30
N VAL A 106 3.28 -2.78 12.91
CA VAL A 106 4.73 -2.86 12.70
C VAL A 106 5.46 -3.18 14.00
N ARG A 107 5.12 -2.50 15.10
CA ARG A 107 5.69 -2.77 16.43
C ARG A 107 5.38 -4.18 16.93
N ALA A 108 4.19 -4.70 16.62
CA ALA A 108 3.84 -6.09 16.94
C ALA A 108 4.70 -7.08 16.15
N ALA A 109 4.97 -6.83 14.86
CA ALA A 109 5.91 -7.66 14.09
C ALA A 109 7.34 -7.57 14.65
N GLU A 110 7.81 -6.37 14.97
CA GLU A 110 9.13 -6.15 15.58
C GLU A 110 9.29 -6.94 16.87
N LYS A 111 8.26 -6.95 17.74
CA LYS A 111 8.26 -7.77 18.96
C LYS A 111 8.31 -9.27 18.66
N VAL A 112 7.61 -9.72 17.61
CA VAL A 112 7.65 -11.14 17.20
C VAL A 112 9.01 -11.51 16.64
N ILE A 113 9.67 -10.66 15.84
CA ILE A 113 10.93 -10.99 15.15
C ILE A 113 12.18 -10.67 15.99
N GLY A 114 12.08 -9.72 16.92
CA GLY A 114 13.20 -9.27 17.75
C GLY A 114 14.25 -8.47 16.98
N CYS A 115 13.90 -7.91 15.81
CA CYS A 115 14.77 -7.04 15.01
C CYS A 115 14.07 -5.71 14.73
N ARG A 116 14.84 -4.63 14.59
CA ARG A 116 14.27 -3.32 14.23
C ARG A 116 13.65 -3.36 12.85
N LEU A 117 12.41 -2.90 12.75
CA LEU A 117 11.67 -2.76 11.50
C LEU A 117 11.50 -1.27 11.13
N PRO A 118 11.46 -0.94 9.83
CA PRO A 118 11.24 0.44 9.38
C PRO A 118 9.87 0.96 9.84
N SER A 119 9.79 2.23 10.23
CA SER A 119 8.51 2.82 10.64
C SER A 119 7.55 2.92 9.44
N ILE A 120 6.26 3.07 9.70
CA ILE A 120 5.27 3.26 8.63
C ILE A 120 5.55 4.52 7.81
N GLN A 121 6.14 5.54 8.44
CA GLN A 121 6.56 6.78 7.77
C GLN A 121 7.77 6.54 6.87
N ASP A 122 8.76 5.78 7.33
CA ASP A 122 9.93 5.41 6.51
C ASP A 122 9.51 4.55 5.32
N LEU A 123 8.55 3.65 5.51
CA LEU A 123 7.96 2.84 4.44
C LEU A 123 7.24 3.72 3.42
N TYR A 124 6.47 4.71 3.86
CA TYR A 124 5.84 5.69 2.97
C TYR A 124 6.89 6.50 2.18
N ILE A 125 7.90 7.06 2.85
CA ILE A 125 8.97 7.84 2.20
C ILE A 125 9.70 6.96 1.18
N SER A 126 10.07 5.74 1.56
CA SER A 126 10.76 4.78 0.69
C SER A 126 9.94 4.42 -0.54
N ARG A 127 8.64 4.18 -0.38
CA ARG A 127 7.72 3.88 -1.49
C ARG A 127 7.52 5.08 -2.40
N THR A 128 7.34 6.27 -1.82
CA THR A 128 7.20 7.52 -2.57
C THR A 128 8.46 7.82 -3.36
N ARG A 129 9.65 7.70 -2.76
CA ARG A 129 10.95 7.86 -3.45
C ARG A 129 11.13 6.84 -4.56
N ARG A 130 10.78 5.56 -4.38
CA ARG A 130 10.86 4.56 -5.46
C ARG A 130 9.90 4.86 -6.61
N CYS A 131 8.70 5.37 -6.32
CA CYS A 131 7.73 5.73 -7.36
C CYS A 131 8.16 7.01 -8.09
N ALA A 132 8.57 8.05 -7.36
CA ALA A 132 9.07 9.30 -7.90
C ALA A 132 10.37 9.10 -8.68
N GLY A 133 11.33 8.33 -8.16
CA GLY A 133 12.57 7.99 -8.83
C GLY A 133 12.43 7.08 -10.05
N ARG A 134 11.23 6.56 -10.35
CA ARG A 134 10.92 5.99 -11.68
C ARG A 134 10.43 7.07 -12.66
N ARG A 135 9.71 8.07 -12.17
CA ARG A 135 9.20 9.21 -12.97
C ARG A 135 10.25 10.28 -13.24
N LEU A 136 11.16 10.54 -12.29
CA LEU A 136 12.24 11.52 -12.34
C LEU A 136 13.54 10.92 -12.88
N ARG A 137 13.46 9.89 -13.73
CA ARG A 137 14.63 9.41 -14.49
C ARG A 137 14.62 10.07 -15.86
N SER A 138 15.72 10.73 -16.21
CA SER A 138 15.95 11.13 -17.59
C SER A 138 15.99 9.88 -18.47
N ILE A 139 15.26 9.87 -19.57
CA ILE A 139 15.31 8.78 -20.55
C ILE A 139 16.76 8.68 -21.07
N ARG A 140 17.32 7.47 -21.07
CA ARG A 140 18.66 7.23 -21.58
C ARG A 140 18.61 7.20 -23.11
N THR A 141 18.96 8.31 -23.74
CA THR A 141 19.06 8.41 -25.22
C THR A 141 20.50 8.69 -25.63
N LYS A 142 20.89 8.29 -26.85
CA LYS A 142 22.20 8.59 -27.45
C LYS A 142 22.19 9.88 -28.28
N THR A 143 21.05 10.54 -28.42
CA THR A 143 20.89 11.73 -29.26
C THR A 143 21.20 13.01 -28.50
N SER A 144 22.14 13.80 -29.01
CA SER A 144 22.53 15.10 -28.44
C SER A 144 21.34 16.06 -28.32
N ARG A 145 20.42 16.05 -29.29
CA ARG A 145 19.19 16.86 -29.28
C ARG A 145 18.37 16.67 -28.00
N TYR A 146 18.09 15.43 -27.61
CA TYR A 146 17.32 15.18 -26.39
C TYR A 146 18.16 15.44 -25.15
N MET A 147 19.45 15.04 -25.12
CA MET A 147 20.33 15.28 -23.98
C MET A 147 20.49 16.76 -23.63
N ASN A 148 20.53 17.65 -24.63
CA ASN A 148 20.68 19.10 -24.43
C ASN A 148 19.34 19.84 -24.27
N SER A 149 18.21 19.13 -24.29
CA SER A 149 16.89 19.74 -24.07
C SER A 149 16.68 20.14 -22.60
N PHE A 150 15.82 21.13 -22.38
CA PHE A 150 15.50 21.66 -21.05
C PHE A 150 15.06 20.56 -20.05
N PHE A 151 14.12 19.70 -20.45
CA PHE A 151 13.52 18.69 -19.57
C PHE A 151 14.52 17.69 -18.96
N PRO A 152 15.38 17.00 -19.73
CA PRO A 152 16.38 16.10 -19.14
C PRO A 152 17.49 16.83 -18.36
N SER A 153 17.84 18.08 -18.70
CA SER A 153 18.77 18.88 -17.89
C SER A 153 18.18 19.28 -16.55
N ALA A 154 16.92 19.72 -16.50
CA ALA A 154 16.22 20.05 -15.26
C ALA A 154 16.09 18.82 -14.34
N ILE A 155 15.73 17.66 -14.89
CA ILE A 155 15.65 16.40 -14.12
C ILE A 155 17.02 15.99 -13.55
N ARG A 156 18.11 16.13 -14.32
CA ARG A 156 19.47 15.84 -13.83
C ARG A 156 19.88 16.78 -12.69
N LEU A 157 19.66 18.09 -12.85
CA LEU A 157 19.94 19.08 -11.82
C LEU A 157 19.17 18.81 -10.50
N LEU A 158 17.93 18.35 -10.60
CA LEU A 158 17.12 17.98 -9.44
C LEU A 158 17.62 16.70 -8.74
N ASN A 159 18.32 15.82 -9.45
CA ASN A 159 18.84 14.55 -8.91
C ASN A 159 20.27 14.65 -8.35
N THR A 160 21.00 15.73 -8.65
CA THR A 160 22.41 15.93 -8.21
C THR A 160 22.55 16.71 -6.89
N LYS A 161 21.45 17.09 -6.24
CA LYS A 161 21.42 17.72 -4.91
C LYS A 161 21.08 16.69 -3.83
#